data_AF-A0A920SZF5-F1
#
_entry.id   AF-A0A920SZF5-F1
#
_cell.length_a   1.000
_cell.length_b   1.000
_cell.length_c   1.000
_cell.angle_alpha   90.00
_cell.angle_beta   90.00
_cell.angle_gamma   90.00
#
_symmetry.space_group_name_H-M   'P 1'
#
loop_
_entity.id
_entity.type
_entity.pdbx_description
1 polymer ?
#
loop_
_entity_poly.entity_id
_entity_poly.type
_entity_poly.pdbx_seq_one_letter_code
_entity_poly.pdbx_strand_id
1 'polypeptide(L)'
;MISRSVWEGLTPTSDSEFFEFRGTKQPECALLLKRGKGVLLTCDAIQNYGDYSFNNWLAKLVMPRMGFRKKTIVGPIWLKLMTPENESLESEFLRLLELKFDKLLSAHGTFLEQDAHEAVQVAVRSAFSNRID
;
A
#
# COMPACT_ATOMS: atom_id res chain seq x y z
N MET A 1 -26.28 -13.39 4.24
CA MET A 1 -26.33 -12.54 3.02
C MET A 1 -24.92 -12.59 2.43
N ILE A 2 -24.74 -13.28 1.30
CA ILE A 2 -23.41 -13.43 0.67
C ILE A 2 -23.13 -12.10 -0.04
N SER A 3 -22.26 -11.27 0.52
CA SER A 3 -21.71 -10.11 -0.19
C SER A 3 -20.81 -10.67 -1.28
N ARG A 4 -21.33 -10.78 -2.51
CA ARG A 4 -20.50 -11.00 -3.70
C ARG A 4 -19.60 -9.78 -3.82
N SER A 5 -18.28 -9.98 -3.82
CA SER A 5 -17.35 -8.88 -4.04
C SER A 5 -17.64 -8.28 -5.43
N VAL A 6 -17.63 -6.96 -5.52
CA VAL A 6 -17.91 -6.20 -6.75
C VAL A 6 -16.94 -6.56 -7.90
N TRP A 7 -15.89 -7.30 -7.56
CA TRP A 7 -14.74 -7.64 -8.41
C TRP A 7 -14.82 -9.04 -9.04
N GLU A 8 -15.87 -9.83 -8.76
CA GLU A 8 -16.07 -11.13 -9.43
C GLU A 8 -16.38 -10.93 -10.93
N GLY A 9 -15.35 -11.00 -11.78
CA GLY A 9 -15.51 -11.23 -13.22
C GLY A 9 -14.62 -10.44 -14.18
N LEU A 10 -13.88 -9.43 -13.73
CA LEU A 10 -13.04 -8.59 -14.60
C LEU A 10 -11.67 -8.31 -13.99
N THR A 11 -10.83 -9.34 -13.87
CA THR A 11 -9.40 -9.11 -13.63
C THR A 11 -8.75 -8.59 -14.92
N PRO A 12 -7.84 -7.60 -14.88
CA PRO A 12 -7.22 -7.06 -16.10
C PRO A 12 -6.52 -8.14 -16.94
N THR A 13 -6.02 -9.18 -16.27
CA THR A 13 -5.41 -10.35 -16.88
C THR A 13 -5.74 -11.62 -16.08
N SER A 14 -5.59 -12.79 -16.71
CA SER A 14 -5.81 -14.09 -16.06
C SER A 14 -4.82 -14.40 -14.93
N ASP A 15 -3.67 -13.73 -14.93
CA ASP A 15 -2.61 -13.86 -13.94
C ASP A 15 -2.63 -12.71 -12.92
N SER A 16 -3.82 -12.18 -12.61
CA SER A 16 -3.98 -11.12 -11.63
C SER A 16 -5.08 -11.41 -10.62
N GLU A 17 -4.96 -10.82 -9.43
CA GLU A 17 -5.90 -10.98 -8.33
C GLU A 17 -6.11 -9.63 -7.63
N PHE A 18 -7.36 -9.28 -7.36
CA PHE A 18 -7.69 -8.12 -6.53
C PHE A 18 -7.64 -8.50 -5.05
N PHE A 19 -6.96 -7.67 -4.28
CA PHE A 19 -7.04 -7.64 -2.83
C PHE A 19 -7.93 -6.47 -2.41
N GLU A 20 -9.11 -6.76 -1.90
CA GLU A 20 -10.03 -5.74 -1.39
C GLU A 20 -9.68 -5.37 0.06
N PHE A 21 -9.55 -4.07 0.32
CA PHE A 21 -9.52 -3.54 1.67
C PHE A 21 -10.96 -3.44 2.17
N ARG A 22 -11.35 -4.29 3.11
CA ARG A 22 -12.74 -4.43 3.57
C ARG A 22 -13.12 -3.44 4.67
N GLY A 23 -12.12 -2.93 5.39
CA GLY A 23 -12.32 -1.99 6.50
C GLY A 23 -12.28 -0.51 6.09
N THR A 24 -12.06 -0.18 4.82
CA THR A 24 -11.90 1.23 4.40
C THR A 24 -13.23 1.94 4.27
N LYS A 25 -13.25 3.26 4.55
CA LYS A 25 -14.44 4.13 4.39
C LYS A 25 -14.96 4.18 2.96
N GLN A 26 -14.08 4.00 1.98
CA GLN A 26 -14.41 3.98 0.56
C GLN A 26 -13.90 2.66 -0.03
N PRO A 27 -14.56 2.12 -1.08
CA PRO A 27 -14.08 0.92 -1.76
C PRO A 27 -12.67 1.12 -2.31
N GLU A 28 -11.73 0.30 -1.83
CA GLU A 28 -10.33 0.37 -2.20
C GLU A 28 -9.79 -1.05 -2.43
N CYS A 29 -8.83 -1.18 -3.35
CA CYS A 29 -8.19 -2.46 -3.60
C CYS A 29 -6.72 -2.30 -4.01
N ALA A 30 -5.94 -3.34 -3.76
CA ALA A 30 -4.66 -3.55 -4.41
C ALA A 30 -4.82 -4.60 -5.52
N LEU A 31 -3.97 -4.52 -6.54
CA LEU A 31 -3.89 -5.53 -7.59
C LEU A 31 -2.57 -6.30 -7.45
N LEU A 32 -2.64 -7.61 -7.33
CA LEU A 32 -1.48 -8.49 -7.41
C LEU A 32 -1.37 -9.05 -8.82
N LEU A 33 -0.29 -8.75 -9.53
CA LEU A 33 0.08 -9.45 -10.76
C LEU A 33 0.98 -10.64 -10.40
N LYS A 34 0.54 -11.86 -10.69
CA LYS A 34 1.24 -13.12 -10.41
C LYS A 34 2.31 -13.44 -11.45
N ARG A 35 3.12 -12.44 -11.82
CA ARG A 35 4.23 -12.55 -12.78
C ARG A 35 5.57 -12.65 -12.08
N GLY A 36 6.37 -13.65 -12.42
CA GLY A 36 7.65 -13.90 -11.75
C GLY A 36 7.43 -14.13 -10.25
N LYS A 37 8.05 -13.30 -9.41
CA LYS A 37 7.88 -13.34 -7.95
C LYS A 37 6.69 -12.51 -7.42
N GLY A 38 5.86 -11.96 -8.30
CA GLY A 38 4.69 -11.16 -7.96
C GLY A 38 4.98 -9.66 -7.93
N VAL A 39 4.09 -8.87 -8.53
CA VAL A 39 4.12 -7.39 -8.53
C VAL A 39 2.85 -6.89 -7.87
N LEU A 40 3.00 -6.21 -6.73
CA LEU A 40 1.89 -5.62 -6.00
C LEU A 40 1.68 -4.17 -6.45
N LEU A 41 0.45 -3.81 -6.80
CA LEU A 41 0.02 -2.46 -7.12
C LEU A 41 -0.93 -1.99 -6.02
N THR A 42 -0.59 -0.90 -5.34
CA THR A 42 -1.28 -0.49 -4.10
C THR A 42 -1.88 0.91 -4.14
N CYS A 43 -1.82 1.58 -5.30
CA CYS A 43 -2.18 3.00 -5.42
C CYS A 43 -1.53 3.83 -4.31
N ASP A 44 -2.34 4.39 -3.40
CA ASP A 44 -1.88 5.27 -2.31
C ASP A 44 -1.74 4.56 -0.96
N ALA A 45 -2.23 3.32 -0.82
CA ALA A 45 -2.27 2.59 0.45
C ALA A 45 -0.87 2.28 0.98
N ILE A 46 0.00 1.80 0.07
CA ILE A 46 1.45 1.70 0.28
C ILE A 46 2.12 2.63 -0.73
N GLN A 47 3.11 3.38 -0.25
CA GLN A 47 3.89 4.31 -1.05
C GLN A 47 5.37 3.98 -0.92
N ASN A 48 6.13 4.04 -2.01
CA ASN A 48 7.56 3.74 -1.99
C ASN A 48 8.39 4.89 -2.55
N TYR A 49 9.07 5.64 -1.68
CA TYR A 49 9.95 6.74 -2.11
C TYR A 49 11.43 6.28 -2.11
N GLY A 50 11.90 5.65 -3.19
CA GLY A 50 13.33 5.30 -3.31
C GLY A 50 14.20 6.55 -3.51
N ASP A 51 13.71 7.51 -4.30
CA ASP A 51 14.33 8.81 -4.48
C ASP A 51 13.28 9.92 -4.60
N TYR A 52 13.76 11.15 -4.81
CA TYR A 52 12.91 12.30 -5.11
C TYR A 52 13.27 12.93 -6.45
N SER A 53 13.83 12.15 -7.38
CA SER A 53 14.43 12.67 -8.61
C SER A 53 13.45 13.49 -9.43
N PHE A 54 12.16 13.12 -9.40
CA PHE A 54 11.05 13.79 -10.08
C PHE A 54 10.37 14.92 -9.28
N ASN A 55 10.88 15.27 -8.11
CA ASN A 55 10.37 16.37 -7.29
C ASN A 55 11.18 17.67 -7.50
N ASN A 56 10.52 18.81 -7.37
CA ASN A 56 11.20 20.11 -7.32
C ASN A 56 12.04 20.26 -6.04
N TRP A 57 12.97 21.22 -6.03
CA TRP A 57 13.91 21.41 -4.92
C TRP A 57 13.22 21.65 -3.56
N LEU A 58 12.13 22.43 -3.56
CA LEU A 58 11.37 22.70 -2.34
C LEU A 58 10.74 21.41 -1.77
N ALA A 59 10.12 20.60 -2.62
CA ALA A 59 9.54 19.32 -2.23
C ALA A 59 10.61 18.34 -1.68
N LYS A 60 11.80 18.29 -2.28
CA LYS A 60 12.93 17.49 -1.77
C LYS A 60 13.30 17.84 -0.32
N LEU A 61 13.17 19.11 0.07
CA LEU A 61 13.51 19.58 1.41
C LEU A 61 12.37 19.36 2.43
N VAL A 62 11.11 19.49 2.00
CA VAL A 62 9.94 19.47 2.88
C VAL A 62 9.40 18.05 3.10
N MET A 63 9.41 17.19 2.09
CA MET A 63 8.79 15.85 2.15
C MET A 63 9.30 14.95 3.31
N PRO A 64 10.62 14.85 3.59
CA PRO A 64 11.09 14.07 4.73
C PRO A 64 10.54 14.55 6.08
N ARG A 65 10.32 15.86 6.23
CA ARG A 65 9.80 16.48 7.45
C ARG A 65 8.31 16.21 7.64
N MET A 66 7.58 15.97 6.56
CA MET A 66 6.15 15.63 6.56
C MET A 66 5.87 14.12 6.69
N GLY A 67 6.91 13.30 6.92
CA GLY A 67 6.77 11.85 7.08
C GLY A 67 6.99 11.02 5.80
N PHE A 68 7.15 11.67 4.65
CA PHE A 68 7.47 11.02 3.37
C PHE A 68 8.97 10.76 3.25
N ARG A 69 9.54 9.97 4.16
CA ARG A 69 10.97 9.60 4.12
C ARG A 69 11.28 8.72 2.91
N LYS A 70 12.56 8.66 2.51
CA LYS A 70 13.03 7.79 1.41
C LYS A 70 12.97 6.31 1.78
N LYS A 71 11.76 5.76 1.89
CA LYS A 71 11.47 4.37 2.24
C LYS A 71 10.05 4.01 1.80
N THR A 72 9.72 2.74 1.91
CA THR A 72 8.33 2.28 1.84
C THR A 72 7.58 2.69 3.11
N ILE A 73 6.37 3.22 2.94
CA ILE A 73 5.49 3.66 4.01
C ILE A 73 4.04 3.24 3.72
N VAL A 74 3.24 3.07 4.76
CA VAL A 74 1.78 3.15 4.63
C VAL A 74 1.44 4.62 4.41
N GLY A 75 0.68 4.92 3.35
CA GLY A 75 0.37 6.31 2.98
C GLY A 75 -0.32 7.04 4.13
N PRO A 76 0.28 8.07 4.76
CA PRO A 76 -0.24 8.62 6.02
C PRO A 76 -1.57 9.37 5.81
N ILE A 77 -1.69 10.09 4.68
CA ILE A 77 -2.93 10.78 4.31
C ILE A 77 -3.99 9.76 3.92
N TRP A 78 -3.65 8.77 3.09
CA TRP A 78 -4.55 7.69 2.71
C TRP A 78 -5.09 6.95 3.94
N LEU A 79 -4.20 6.56 4.86
CA LEU A 79 -4.57 5.86 6.09
C LEU A 79 -5.55 6.69 6.93
N LYS A 80 -5.28 7.99 7.11
CA LYS A 80 -6.18 8.90 7.84
C LYS A 80 -7.56 9.02 7.17
N LEU A 81 -7.60 9.15 5.85
CA LEU A 81 -8.84 9.36 5.10
C LEU A 81 -9.66 8.08 4.97
N MET A 82 -9.01 6.92 4.84
CA MET A 82 -9.66 5.64 4.62
C MET A 82 -10.02 4.89 5.90
N THR A 83 -9.40 5.19 7.04
CA THR A 83 -9.74 4.53 8.33
C THR A 83 -11.07 5.09 8.87
N PRO A 84 -12.10 4.25 9.15
CA PRO A 84 -13.30 4.61 9.92
C PRO A 84 -12.96 5.23 11.27
N GLU A 85 -13.87 6.05 11.80
CA GLU A 85 -13.65 6.65 13.13
C GLU A 85 -13.62 5.55 14.20
N ASN A 86 -12.64 5.61 15.11
CA ASN A 86 -12.41 4.61 16.17
C ASN A 86 -12.07 3.19 15.68
N GLU A 87 -11.70 3.00 14.41
CA GLU A 87 -11.26 1.72 13.88
C GLU A 87 -9.76 1.73 13.50
N SER A 88 -9.24 0.54 13.19
CA SER A 88 -7.87 0.36 12.69
C SER A 88 -7.90 -0.48 11.42
N LEU A 89 -7.07 -0.11 10.44
CA LEU A 89 -6.85 -0.89 9.22
C LEU A 89 -5.66 -1.87 9.34
N GLU A 90 -5.06 -2.02 10.53
CA GLU A 90 -3.89 -2.87 10.73
C GLU A 90 -4.12 -4.31 10.26
N SER A 91 -5.26 -4.90 10.61
CA SER A 91 -5.65 -6.26 10.21
C SER A 91 -5.73 -6.42 8.69
N GLU A 92 -6.16 -5.40 7.96
CA GLU A 92 -6.20 -5.42 6.49
C GLU A 92 -4.77 -5.45 5.91
N PHE A 93 -3.83 -4.72 6.48
CA PHE A 93 -2.43 -4.76 6.05
C PHE A 93 -1.73 -6.07 6.42
N LEU A 94 -2.09 -6.69 7.55
CA LEU A 94 -1.60 -8.04 7.89
C LEU A 94 -2.11 -9.07 6.87
N ARG A 95 -3.39 -8.99 6.47
CA ARG A 95 -3.96 -9.77 5.37
C ARG A 95 -3.26 -9.53 4.04
N LEU A 96 -2.93 -8.28 3.72
CA LEU A 96 -2.18 -7.92 2.51
C LEU A 96 -0.81 -8.59 2.49
N LEU A 97 -0.14 -8.70 3.64
CA LEU A 97 1.16 -9.37 3.79
C LEU A 97 1.10 -10.90 3.66
N GLU A 98 -0.09 -11.52 3.65
CA GLU A 98 -0.24 -12.94 3.32
C GLU A 98 -0.04 -13.20 1.81
N LEU A 99 -0.16 -12.16 0.97
CA LEU A 99 0.09 -12.26 -0.45
C LEU A 99 1.58 -12.49 -0.76
N LYS A 100 1.85 -13.24 -1.83
CA LYS A 100 3.21 -13.50 -2.32
C LYS A 100 3.58 -12.47 -3.40
N PHE A 101 4.44 -11.53 -3.06
CA PHE A 101 5.00 -10.53 -3.97
C PHE A 101 6.44 -10.18 -3.57
N ASP A 102 7.25 -9.76 -4.53
CA ASP A 102 8.64 -9.29 -4.28
C ASP A 102 8.88 -7.90 -4.89
N LYS A 103 7.93 -7.42 -5.71
CA LYS A 103 7.98 -6.10 -6.35
C LYS A 103 6.78 -5.26 -5.96
N LEU A 104 6.96 -3.95 -5.93
CA LEU A 104 5.92 -2.99 -5.58
C LEU A 104 5.91 -1.82 -6.55
N LEU A 105 4.73 -1.53 -7.09
CA LEU A 105 4.42 -0.36 -7.89
C LEU A 105 3.30 0.44 -7.21
N SER A 106 3.67 1.48 -6.48
CA SER A 106 2.74 2.44 -5.86
C SER A 106 2.45 3.61 -6.80
N ALA A 107 1.38 4.37 -6.54
CA ALA A 107 1.10 5.61 -7.29
C ALA A 107 2.14 6.70 -6.99
N HIS A 108 2.81 6.61 -5.84
CA HIS A 108 3.82 7.55 -5.40
C HIS A 108 5.22 6.95 -5.33
N GLY A 109 6.19 7.73 -5.80
CA GLY A 109 7.61 7.46 -5.67
C GLY A 109 8.16 6.59 -6.80
N THR A 110 8.99 5.60 -6.47
CA THR A 110 9.74 4.79 -7.44
C THR A 110 9.30 3.33 -7.39
N PHE A 111 9.43 2.63 -8.51
CA PHE A 111 9.24 1.18 -8.55
C PHE A 111 10.25 0.48 -7.63
N LEU A 112 9.77 -0.48 -6.84
CA LEU A 112 10.62 -1.33 -5.99
C LEU A 112 10.76 -2.70 -6.65
N GLU A 113 11.96 -3.00 -7.12
CA GLU A 113 12.21 -4.17 -7.98
C GLU A 113 12.39 -5.49 -7.22
N GLN A 114 12.69 -5.42 -5.92
CA GLN A 114 12.98 -6.55 -5.03
C GLN A 114 12.73 -6.17 -3.57
N ASP A 115 12.61 -7.18 -2.71
CA ASP A 115 12.50 -7.03 -1.25
C ASP A 115 11.24 -6.24 -0.82
N ALA A 116 10.24 -6.16 -1.71
CA ALA A 116 9.03 -5.38 -1.45
C ALA A 116 8.22 -5.91 -0.27
N HIS A 117 8.18 -7.24 -0.07
CA HIS A 117 7.45 -7.84 1.04
C HIS A 117 8.01 -7.38 2.39
N GLU A 118 9.33 -7.45 2.57
CA GLU A 118 10.00 -6.98 3.78
C GLU A 118 9.81 -5.47 3.98
N ALA A 119 9.96 -4.70 2.91
CA ALA A 119 9.79 -3.25 2.97
C ALA A 119 8.37 -2.84 3.39
N VAL A 120 7.34 -3.52 2.86
CA VAL A 120 5.94 -3.33 3.28
C VAL A 120 5.74 -3.78 4.72
N GLN A 121 6.32 -4.89 5.15
CA GLN A 121 6.23 -5.35 6.54
C GLN A 121 6.82 -4.31 7.52
N VAL A 122 7.98 -3.73 7.19
CA VAL A 122 8.58 -2.63 7.99
C VAL A 122 7.68 -1.40 7.99
N ALA A 123 7.08 -1.06 6.84
CA ALA A 123 6.16 0.08 6.71
C ALA A 123 4.90 -0.09 7.59
N VAL A 124 4.29 -1.27 7.57
CA VAL A 124 3.11 -1.62 8.38
C VAL A 124 3.45 -1.55 9.87
N ARG A 125 4.52 -2.22 10.31
CA ARG A 125 4.98 -2.11 11.71
C ARG A 125 5.18 -0.66 12.12
N SER A 126 5.89 0.14 11.31
CA SER A 126 6.14 1.55 11.61
C SER A 126 4.85 2.38 11.74
N ALA A 127 3.82 2.07 10.96
CA ALA A 127 2.56 2.82 10.93
C ALA A 127 1.65 2.51 12.13
N PHE A 128 1.72 1.28 12.66
CA PHE A 128 0.81 0.81 13.72
C PHE A 128 1.48 0.63 15.09
N SER A 129 2.81 0.51 15.19
CA SER A 129 3.52 0.39 16.48
C SER A 129 3.52 1.64 17.37
N ASN A 130 3.11 2.81 16.86
CA ASN A 130 3.07 4.07 17.62
C ASN A 130 1.66 4.48 18.07
N ARG A 131 0.66 3.61 17.92
CA ARG A 131 -0.68 3.86 18.46
C ARG A 131 -0.74 3.24 19.86
N ILE A 132 -0.26 3.98 20.86
CA ILE A 132 -0.75 3.80 22.24
C ILE A 132 -2.07 4.55 22.29
N ASP A 133 -3.11 3.76 22.48
CA ASP A 133 -4.50 4.08 22.83
C ASP A 133 -4.64 5.26 23.82
#